data_AF-A0A1F9ZCJ2-F1
#
_entry.id   AF-A0A1F9ZCJ2-F1
#
_cell.length_a   1.000
_cell.length_b   1.000
_cell.length_c   1.000
_cell.angle_alpha   90.00
_cell.angle_beta   90.00
_cell.angle_gamma   90.00
#
_symmetry.space_group_name_H-M   'P 1'
#
loop_
_entity.id
_entity.type
_entity.pdbx_description
1 polymer ?
#
loop_
_entity_poly.entity_id
_entity_poly.type
_entity_poly.pdbx_seq_one_letter_code
_entity_poly.pdbx_strand_id
1 'polypeptide(L)'
;MENAFLDRLPAEREAKRGTWDPGYLNYTLGKLMIKKLRADWYDRHPGGSLREFHDGLLALGAPPLGLVREHLLGPDAGPAL
;
A
#
# COMPACT_ATOMS: atom_id res chain seq x y z
N MET A 1 11.23 -17.13 -16.54
CA MET A 1 12.17 -16.34 -15.70
C MET A 1 12.21 -14.85 -16.06
N GLU A 2 11.56 -14.40 -17.15
CA GLU A 2 11.72 -13.04 -17.71
C GLU A 2 11.33 -11.88 -16.78
N ASN A 3 10.36 -12.05 -15.88
CA ASN A 3 9.82 -10.92 -15.09
C ASN A 3 10.33 -10.84 -13.64
N ALA A 4 10.59 -11.98 -13.00
CA ALA A 4 10.87 -12.05 -11.57
C ALA A 4 12.16 -12.81 -11.23
N PHE A 5 12.86 -13.34 -12.24
CA PHE A 5 14.17 -14.01 -12.11
C PHE A 5 14.22 -15.13 -11.05
N LEU A 6 13.07 -15.78 -10.77
CA LEU A 6 12.96 -16.92 -9.86
C LEU A 6 13.28 -18.24 -10.56
N ASP A 7 13.96 -19.14 -9.85
CA ASP A 7 14.10 -20.54 -10.26
C ASP A 7 12.75 -21.26 -10.35
N ARG A 8 12.73 -22.38 -11.06
CA ARG A 8 11.49 -23.14 -11.35
C ARG A 8 10.69 -23.49 -10.09
N LEU A 9 11.34 -24.04 -9.07
CA LEU A 9 10.66 -24.53 -7.86
C LEU A 9 9.91 -23.41 -7.10
N PRO A 10 10.53 -22.27 -6.73
CA PRO A 10 9.81 -21.17 -6.08
C PRO A 10 8.76 -20.53 -7.01
N ALA A 11 9.03 -20.41 -8.32
CA ALA A 11 8.06 -19.87 -9.28
C ALA A 11 6.78 -20.71 -9.35
N GLU A 12 6.89 -22.05 -9.41
CA GLU A 12 5.73 -22.94 -9.42
C GLU A 12 4.93 -22.88 -8.11
N ARG A 13 5.61 -22.74 -6.96
CA ARG A 13 4.94 -22.60 -5.65
C ARG A 13 4.12 -21.32 -5.56
N GLU A 14 4.69 -20.19 -5.97
CA GLU A 14 3.97 -18.91 -5.94
C GLU A 14 2.84 -18.87 -6.98
N ALA A 15 3.04 -19.44 -8.17
CA ALA A 15 1.98 -19.57 -9.17
C ALA A 15 0.80 -20.38 -8.63
N LYS A 16 1.07 -21.50 -7.94
CA LYS A 16 0.04 -22.30 -7.26
C LYS A 16 -0.62 -21.54 -6.12
N ARG A 17 0.13 -20.81 -5.29
CA ARG A 17 -0.44 -19.97 -4.22
C ARG A 17 -1.43 -18.96 -4.80
N GLY A 18 -1.08 -18.33 -5.93
CA GLY A 18 -1.93 -17.37 -6.62
C GLY A 18 -3.25 -17.92 -7.16
N THR A 19 -3.42 -19.23 -7.30
CA THR A 19 -4.70 -19.80 -7.78
C THR A 19 -5.76 -19.94 -6.68
N TRP A 20 -5.39 -19.79 -5.41
CA TRP A 20 -6.32 -20.02 -4.29
C TRP A 20 -6.20 -19.01 -3.15
N ASP A 21 -5.10 -18.29 -3.02
CA ASP A 21 -4.94 -17.24 -2.01
C ASP A 21 -5.54 -15.91 -2.51
N PRO A 22 -6.73 -15.48 -2.02
CA PRO A 22 -7.32 -14.22 -2.45
C PRO A 22 -6.49 -12.99 -2.04
N GLY A 23 -5.57 -13.13 -1.09
CA GLY A 23 -4.67 -12.08 -0.63
C GLY A 23 -3.37 -11.96 -1.43
N TYR A 24 -3.18 -12.77 -2.48
CA TYR A 24 -1.91 -12.90 -3.19
C TYR A 24 -1.33 -11.54 -3.68
N LEU A 25 -2.20 -10.60 -4.07
CA LEU A 25 -1.81 -9.30 -4.63
C LEU A 25 -1.60 -8.19 -3.57
N ASN A 26 -1.86 -8.46 -2.28
CA ASN A 26 -1.90 -7.44 -1.24
C ASN A 26 -0.57 -6.68 -1.07
N TYR A 27 0.58 -7.32 -1.31
CA TYR A 27 1.87 -6.65 -1.26
C TYR A 27 1.98 -5.48 -2.24
N THR A 28 1.57 -5.71 -3.49
CA THR A 28 1.63 -4.68 -4.53
C THR A 28 0.48 -3.69 -4.36
N LEU A 29 -0.72 -4.17 -4.10
CA LEU A 29 -1.90 -3.32 -3.87
C LEU A 29 -1.66 -2.35 -2.71
N GLY A 30 -1.27 -2.84 -1.53
CA GLY A 30 -1.00 -2.00 -0.35
C GLY A 30 0.12 -0.98 -0.59
N LYS A 31 1.20 -1.38 -1.30
CA LYS A 31 2.27 -0.45 -1.70
C LYS A 31 1.76 0.67 -2.61
N LEU A 32 0.92 0.35 -3.59
CA LEU A 32 0.34 1.37 -4.49
C LEU A 32 -0.61 2.29 -3.72
N MET A 33 -1.43 1.75 -2.82
CA MET A 33 -2.32 2.54 -1.96
C MET A 33 -1.55 3.49 -1.04
N ILE A 34 -0.45 3.05 -0.41
CA ILE A 34 0.41 3.92 0.42
C ILE A 34 1.07 5.01 -0.43
N LYS A 35 1.55 4.68 -1.64
CA LYS A 35 2.12 5.67 -2.56
C LYS A 35 1.10 6.73 -2.97
N LYS A 36 -0.14 6.32 -3.27
CA LYS A 36 -1.25 7.23 -3.56
C LYS A 36 -1.59 8.10 -2.35
N LEU A 37 -1.79 7.49 -1.19
CA LEU A 37 -2.05 8.19 0.06
C LEU A 37 -1.00 9.26 0.35
N ARG A 38 0.29 8.96 0.17
CA ARG A 38 1.36 9.94 0.33
C ARG A 38 1.24 11.10 -0.65
N ALA A 39 0.94 10.83 -1.92
CA ALA A 39 0.76 11.87 -2.92
C ALA A 39 -0.39 12.81 -2.54
N ASP A 40 -1.55 12.23 -2.23
CA ASP A 40 -2.74 13.00 -1.83
C ASP A 40 -2.54 13.73 -0.49
N TRP A 41 -1.70 13.20 0.42
CA TRP A 41 -1.33 13.87 1.66
C TRP A 41 -0.51 15.13 1.39
N TYR A 42 0.46 15.08 0.48
CA TYR A 42 1.24 16.26 0.10
C TYR A 42 0.40 17.35 -0.55
N ASP A 43 -0.61 16.99 -1.35
CA ASP A 43 -1.53 17.96 -1.95
C ASP A 43 -2.32 18.74 -0.86
N ARG A 44 -2.59 18.13 0.29
CA ARG A 44 -3.26 18.76 1.44
C ARG A 44 -2.31 19.43 2.44
N HIS A 45 -1.01 19.12 2.38
CA HIS A 45 0.00 19.60 3.32
C HIS A 45 1.18 20.25 2.55
N PRO A 46 0.95 21.40 1.90
CA PRO A 46 2.01 22.09 1.16
C PRO A 46 3.16 22.46 2.10
N GLY A 47 4.38 22.05 1.73
CA GLY A 47 5.58 22.24 2.56
C GLY A 47 5.80 21.18 3.63
N GLY A 48 4.91 20.20 3.76
CA GLY A 48 5.09 19.04 4.63
C GLY A 48 6.32 18.22 4.25
N SER A 49 6.90 17.54 5.22
CA SER A 49 8.07 16.69 5.08
C SER A 49 7.68 15.21 4.97
N LEU A 50 8.58 14.40 4.43
CA LEU A 50 8.39 12.94 4.38
C LEU A 50 8.31 12.32 5.79
N ARG A 51 8.99 12.95 6.76
CA ARG A 51 8.97 12.51 8.15
C ARG A 51 7.58 12.65 8.75
N GLU A 52 6.93 13.82 8.60
CA GLU A 52 5.58 14.04 9.13
C GLU A 52 4.57 13.05 8.56
N PHE A 53 4.64 12.75 7.26
CA PHE A 53 3.83 11.71 6.65
C PHE A 53 4.08 10.33 7.27
N HIS A 54 5.34 9.92 7.42
CA HIS A 54 5.68 8.61 7.99
C HIS A 54 5.31 8.50 9.48
N ASP A 55 5.57 9.55 10.26
CA ASP A 55 5.25 9.59 11.69
C ASP A 55 3.72 9.46 11.86
N GLY A 56 2.92 10.19 11.06
CA GLY A 56 1.46 10.07 11.06
C GLY A 56 0.95 8.69 10.61
N LEU A 57 1.51 8.13 9.54
CA LEU A 57 1.13 6.81 9.03
C LEU A 57 1.44 5.69 10.03
N LEU A 58 2.65 5.69 10.59
CA LEU A 58 3.14 4.59 11.45
C LEU A 58 2.59 4.67 12.87
N ALA A 59 2.24 5.87 13.36
CA ALA A 59 1.60 6.03 14.66
C ALA A 59 0.25 5.27 14.76
N LEU A 60 -0.40 4.99 13.63
CA LEU A 60 -1.67 4.26 13.58
C LEU A 60 -1.51 2.74 13.73
N GLY A 61 -0.30 2.20 13.63
CA GLY A 61 -0.06 0.76 13.61
C GLY A 61 -0.42 0.14 12.25
N ALA A 62 -1.34 -0.82 12.23
CA ALA A 62 -1.71 -1.54 11.01
C ALA A 62 -3.24 -1.71 10.81
N PRO A 63 -4.05 -0.62 10.87
CA PRO A 63 -5.46 -0.71 10.53
C PRO A 63 -5.65 -0.82 9.00
N PRO A 64 -6.86 -1.17 8.53
CA PRO A 64 -7.18 -1.12 7.10
C PRO A 64 -6.81 0.23 6.46
N LEU A 65 -6.14 0.19 5.30
CA LEU A 65 -5.61 1.41 4.65
C LEU A 65 -6.69 2.45 4.29
N GLY A 66 -7.95 2.04 4.11
CA GLY A 66 -9.07 2.97 3.95
C GLY A 66 -9.28 3.86 5.19
N LEU A 67 -9.18 3.27 6.39
CA LEU A 67 -9.31 4.00 7.65
C LEU A 67 -8.08 4.88 7.93
N VAL A 68 -6.88 4.39 7.60
CA VAL A 68 -5.66 5.20 7.63
C VAL A 68 -5.82 6.45 6.77
N ARG A 69 -6.33 6.27 5.55
CA ARG A 69 -6.54 7.34 4.59
C ARG A 69 -7.55 8.36 5.08
N GLU A 70 -8.71 7.92 5.58
CA GLU A 70 -9.72 8.79 6.16
C GLU A 70 -9.17 9.57 7.37
N HIS A 71 -8.38 8.91 8.24
CA HIS A 71 -7.77 9.58 9.39
C HIS A 71 -6.77 10.67 8.98
N LEU A 72 -5.93 10.41 7.96
CA LEU A 72 -4.88 11.34 7.54
C LEU A 72 -5.35 12.45 6.60
N LEU A 73 -6.43 12.23 5.84
CA LEU A 73 -6.92 13.19 4.85
C LEU A 73 -8.28 13.81 5.23
N GLY A 74 -9.05 13.20 6.13
CA GLY A 74 -10.40 13.62 6.51
C GLY A 74 -11.53 12.83 5.81
N PRO A 75 -12.81 13.13 6.11
CA PRO A 75 -13.96 12.36 5.63
C PRO A 75 -14.12 12.32 4.10
N ASP A 76 -13.65 13.36 3.40
CA ASP A 76 -13.66 13.43 1.93
C ASP A 76 -12.34 12.93 1.32
N ALA A 77 -11.74 11.88 1.90
CA ALA A 77 -10.47 11.35 1.43
C ALA A 77 -10.57 10.65 0.07
N GLY A 78 -11.76 10.22 -0.35
CA GLY A 78 -11.93 9.43 -1.56
C GLY A 78 -11.29 8.03 -1.47
N PRO A 79 -11.24 7.28 -2.59
CA PRO A 79 -10.82 5.88 -2.57
C PRO A 79 -9.33 5.70 -2.28
N ALA A 80 -8.99 4.55 -1.71
CA ALA A 80 -7.63 4.21 -1.31
C ALA A 80 -6.68 3.87 -2.48
N LEU A 81 -7.23 3.51 -3.64
CA LEU A 81 -6.52 3.40 -4.92
C LEU A 81 -7.33 4.11 -6.01
#